data_AF-A0AAV2WM39-F1
#
_entry.id   AF-A0AAV2WM39-F1
#
_cell.length_a   1.000
_cell.length_b   1.000
_cell.length_c   1.000
_cell.angle_alpha   90.00
_cell.angle_beta   90.00
_cell.angle_gamma   90.00
#
_symmetry.space_group_name_H-M   'P 1'
#
loop_
_entity.id
_entity.type
_entity.pdbx_description
1 polymer ?
#
loop_
_entity_poly.entity_id
_entity_poly.type
_entity_poly.pdbx_seq_one_letter_code
_entity_poly.pdbx_strand_id
1 'polypeptide(L)' 'MEQDIQDDNDPPANPADATKATADQREVQDQLDRRHEDPDGPGLHESRRQIADET' A
#
# COMPACT_ATOMS: atom_id res chain seq x y z
N MET A 1 13.33 43.50 -7.28
CA MET A 1 13.94 42.16 -7.33
C MET A 1 12.79 41.19 -7.41
N GLU A 2 12.36 40.84 -8.62
CA GLU A 2 11.53 39.65 -8.82
C GLU A 2 12.39 38.46 -8.42
N GLN A 3 11.91 37.66 -7.47
CA GLN A 3 12.54 36.40 -7.10
C GLN A 3 12.08 35.37 -8.13
N ASP A 4 13.02 34.86 -8.93
CA ASP A 4 12.83 33.67 -9.75
C ASP A 4 12.47 32.51 -8.82
N ILE A 5 11.20 32.12 -8.83
CA ILE A 5 10.75 30.88 -8.19
C ILE A 5 11.33 29.77 -9.06
N GLN A 6 12.47 29.19 -8.66
CA GLN A 6 12.96 27.98 -9.30
C GLN A 6 11.97 26.87 -8.95
N ASP A 7 11.16 26.47 -9.93
CA ASP A 7 10.39 25.24 -9.85
C ASP A 7 11.36 24.06 -9.80
N ASP A 8 11.75 23.65 -8.59
CA ASP A 8 12.45 22.38 -8.27
C ASP A 8 11.58 21.13 -8.58
N ASN A 9 10.65 21.26 -9.51
CA ASN A 9 9.66 20.26 -9.88
C ASN A 9 10.01 19.56 -11.21
N ASP A 10 11.21 19.80 -11.75
CA ASP A 10 11.67 19.10 -12.95
C ASP A 10 11.94 17.62 -12.59
N PRO A 11 11.10 16.69 -13.09
CA PRO A 11 11.30 15.27 -12.80
C PRO A 11 12.60 14.80 -13.46
N PRO A 12 13.30 13.82 -12.87
CA PRO A 12 14.54 13.32 -13.45
C PRO A 12 14.31 12.83 -14.88
N ALA A 13 15.28 13.11 -15.76
CA ALA A 13 15.23 12.74 -17.19
C ALA A 13 14.94 11.25 -17.45
N ASN A 14 15.22 10.39 -16.47
CA ASN A 14 14.80 8.99 -16.46
C ASN A 14 14.12 8.67 -15.12
N PRO A 15 12.78 8.71 -15.04
CA PRO A 15 12.06 8.43 -13.81
C PRO A 15 12.23 6.97 -13.38
N ALA A 16 12.18 6.73 -12.08
CA ALA A 16 12.14 5.37 -11.56
C ALA A 16 10.88 4.65 -12.05
N ASP A 17 11.02 3.35 -12.29
CA ASP A 17 9.91 2.49 -12.69
C ASP A 17 8.94 2.29 -11.52
N ALA A 18 7.81 3.00 -11.56
CA ALA A 18 6.79 2.97 -10.52
C ALA A 18 6.02 1.64 -10.43
N THR A 19 6.22 0.70 -11.37
CA THR A 19 5.65 -0.66 -11.26
C THR A 19 6.42 -1.54 -10.28
N LYS A 20 7.63 -1.12 -9.87
CA LYS A 20 8.48 -1.85 -8.95
C LYS A 20 8.32 -1.33 -7.52
N ALA A 21 8.08 -2.24 -6.59
CA ALA A 21 8.08 -1.91 -5.18
C ALA A 21 9.49 -1.52 -4.69
N THR A 22 9.54 -0.50 -3.85
CA THR A 22 10.76 -0.13 -3.10
C THR A 22 11.15 -1.25 -2.11
N ALA A 23 12.34 -1.16 -1.53
CA ALA A 23 12.78 -2.13 -0.52
C ALA A 23 11.86 -2.11 0.71
N ASP A 24 11.56 -0.93 1.22
CA ASP A 24 10.67 -0.75 2.38
C ASP A 24 9.25 -1.24 2.09
N GLN A 25 8.72 -0.97 0.89
CA GLN A 25 7.42 -1.48 0.47
C GLN A 25 7.41 -3.02 0.43
N ARG A 26 8.50 -3.65 -0.05
CA ARG A 26 8.62 -5.11 -0.04
C ARG A 26 8.64 -5.68 1.37
N GLU A 27 9.39 -5.06 2.28
CA GLU A 27 9.43 -5.50 3.69
C GLU A 27 8.07 -5.35 4.38
N VAL A 28 7.34 -4.28 4.11
CA VAL A 28 5.96 -4.12 4.61
C VAL A 28 5.06 -5.21 4.02
N GLN A 29 5.09 -5.44 2.71
CA GLN A 29 4.29 -6.49 2.07
C GLN A 29 4.58 -7.88 2.65
N ASP A 30 5.85 -8.23 2.85
CA ASP A 30 6.26 -9.51 3.45
C ASP A 30 5.71 -9.68 4.88
N GLN A 31 5.60 -8.60 5.65
CA GLN A 31 4.98 -8.64 6.98
C GLN A 31 3.46 -8.84 6.88
N LEU A 32 2.80 -8.19 5.91
CA LEU A 32 1.35 -8.30 5.73
C LEU A 32 0.93 -9.70 5.24
N ASP A 33 1.72 -10.31 4.35
CA ASP A 33 1.44 -11.63 3.79
C ASP A 33 1.46 -12.73 4.87
N ARG A 34 2.42 -12.63 5.82
CA ARG A 34 2.50 -13.51 6.98
C ARG A 34 1.33 -13.38 7.95
N ARG A 35 0.53 -12.30 7.88
CA ARG A 35 -0.67 -12.16 8.73
C ARG A 35 -1.78 -13.15 8.38
N HIS A 36 -1.75 -13.76 7.19
CA HIS A 36 -2.69 -14.84 6.86
C HIS A 36 -2.32 -16.17 7.52
N GLU A 37 -1.16 -16.23 8.19
CA GLU A 37 -0.74 -17.37 9.00
C GLU A 37 -1.30 -17.29 10.43
N ASP A 38 -1.93 -16.16 10.81
CA ASP A 38 -2.59 -16.00 12.09
C ASP A 38 -3.94 -16.76 12.08
N PRO A 39 -4.07 -17.88 12.81
CA PRO A 39 -5.32 -18.64 12.86
C PRO A 39 -6.47 -17.85 13.51
N ASP A 40 -6.17 -16.78 14.24
CA ASP A 40 -7.12 -15.87 14.86
C ASP A 40 -7.28 -14.55 14.05
N GLY A 41 -6.77 -14.52 12.81
CA GLY A 41 -6.82 -13.38 11.92
C GLY A 41 -8.26 -12.87 11.65
N PRO A 42 -8.45 -11.55 11.50
CA PRO A 42 -9.77 -10.97 11.24
C PRO A 42 -10.38 -11.53 9.96
N GLY A 43 -11.67 -11.88 9.98
CA GLY A 43 -12.38 -12.47 8.86
C GLY A 43 -12.30 -14.00 8.76
N LEU A 44 -11.41 -14.68 9.50
CA LEU A 44 -11.32 -16.15 9.48
C LEU A 44 -12.50 -16.84 10.19
N HIS A 45 -13.12 -16.14 11.16
CA HIS A 45 -14.27 -16.64 11.90
C HIS A 45 -15.60 -16.05 11.42
N GLU A 46 -15.57 -15.14 10.44
CA GLU A 46 -16.77 -14.51 9.89
C GLU A 46 -17.44 -15.45 8.87
N SER A 47 -18.54 -16.06 9.28
CA SER A 47 -19.39 -16.86 8.41
C SER A 47 -20.41 -15.96 7.70
N ARG A 48 -20.73 -16.24 6.43
CA ARG A 48 -21.84 -15.59 5.71
C ARG A 48 -23.19 -15.64 6.44
N ARG A 49 -23.34 -16.52 7.43
CA ARG A 49 -24.53 -16.62 8.31
C ARG A 49 -24.57 -15.59 9.44
N GLN A 50 -23.47 -14.86 9.68
CA GLN A 50 -23.37 -13.82 10.71
C GLN A 50 -23.61 -12.42 10.14
N ILE A 51 -23.66 -12.28 8.81
CA ILE A 51 -24.05 -11.05 8.14
C ILE A 51 -25.57 -11.07 8.03
N ALA A 52 -26.23 -10.03 8.54
CA ALA A 52 -27.67 -9.87 8.35
C ALA A 52 -27.94 -9.67 6.86
N ASP A 53 -28.90 -10.42 6.30
CA ASP A 53 -29.40 -10.15 4.95
C ASP A 53 -30.07 -8.77 4.97
N GLU A 54 -29.41 -7.75 4.42
CA GLU A 54 -30.02 -6.45 4.18
C GLU A 54 -31.04 -6.58 3.03
N THR A 55 -32.30 -6.20 3.30
CA THR A 55 -33.44 -6.18 2.36
C THR A 55 -33.73 -4.77 1.86
#